data_AF-I3RK47-F1
#
_entry.id   AF-I3RK47-F1
#
_cell.length_a   1.000
_cell.length_b   1.000
_cell.length_c   1.000
_cell.angle_alpha   90.00
_cell.angle_beta   90.00
_cell.angle_gamma   90.00
#
_symmetry.space_group_name_H-M   'P 1'
#
loop_
_entity.id
_entity.type
_entity.pdbx_description
1 polymer ?
#
loop_
_entity_poly.entity_id
_entity_poly.type
_entity_poly.pdbx_seq_one_letter_code
_entity_poly.pdbx_strand_id
1 'polypeptide(L)' 'MNENLFSSFITPMMMGLPIVIVIVMAPSIMFPSPSRLINN' A
#
# COMPACT_ATOMS: atom_id res chain seq x y z
N MET A 1 17.85 2.78 21.33
CA MET A 1 16.78 2.96 20.34
C MET A 1 16.50 1.59 19.75
N ASN A 2 15.24 1.15 19.63
CA ASN A 2 14.94 -0.18 19.08
C ASN A 2 15.00 -0.09 17.54
N GLU A 3 15.99 -0.73 16.94
CA GLU A 3 16.29 -0.70 15.49
C GLU A 3 15.14 -1.27 14.66
N ASN A 4 14.33 -2.16 15.26
CA ASN A 4 13.17 -2.78 14.60
C ASN A 4 12.01 -1.80 14.38
N LEU A 5 12.02 -0.63 15.05
CA LEU A 5 10.94 0.35 14.90
C LEU A 5 10.92 1.01 13.52
N PHE A 6 12.05 1.02 12.81
CA PHE A 6 12.19 1.68 11.50
C PHE A 6 12.54 0.74 10.34
N SER A 7 12.80 -0.55 10.61
CA SER A 7 13.23 -1.49 9.56
C SER A 7 12.19 -1.62 8.44
N SER A 8 10.89 -1.62 8.79
CA SER A 8 9.77 -1.70 7.85
C SER A 8 9.70 -0.56 6.84
N PHE A 9 10.25 0.62 7.16
CA PHE A 9 10.31 1.76 6.23
C PHE A 9 11.52 1.69 5.29
N ILE A 10 12.62 1.07 5.73
CA ILE A 10 13.85 0.92 4.95
C ILE A 10 13.70 -0.20 3.92
N THR A 11 13.02 -1.29 4.29
CA THR A 11 12.78 -2.46 3.42
C THR A 11 12.23 -2.09 2.02
N PRO A 12 11.13 -1.32 1.88
CA PRO A 12 10.64 -0.89 0.57
C PRO A 12 11.55 0.12 -0.13
N MET A 13 12.31 0.95 0.60
CA MET A 13 13.30 1.85 -0.01
C MET A 13 14.45 1.08 -0.68
N MET A 14 14.97 0.04 -0.02
CA MET A 14 16.07 -0.79 -0.54
C MET A 14 15.64 -1.65 -1.73
N MET A 15 14.37 -2.06 -1.78
CA MET A 15 13.83 -2.87 -2.87
C MET A 15 13.42 -2.04 -4.10
N GLY A 16 13.41 -0.72 -4.00
CA GLY A 16 13.23 0.22 -5.12
C GLY A 16 11.78 0.51 -5.52
N LEU A 17 11.63 1.35 -6.56
CA LEU A 17 10.34 1.83 -7.08
C LEU A 17 9.32 0.73 -7.41
N PRO A 18 9.68 -0.43 -8.01
CA PRO A 18 8.70 -1.44 -8.37
C PRO A 18 7.84 -1.94 -7.20
N ILE A 19 8.44 -2.10 -6.02
CA ILE A 19 7.74 -2.60 -4.82
C ILE A 19 6.94 -1.50 -4.13
N VAL A 20 7.46 -0.27 -4.12
CA VAL A 20 6.71 0.91 -3.63
C VAL A 20 5.41 1.08 -4.42
N ILE A 21 5.46 0.94 -5.75
CA ILE A 21 4.30 1.04 -6.63
C ILE A 21 3.23 0.00 -6.26
N VAL A 22 3.62 -1.26 -6.07
CA VAL A 22 2.68 -2.35 -5.69
C VAL A 22 2.06 -2.08 -4.31
N ILE A 23 2.85 -1.66 -3.32
CA ILE A 23 2.35 -1.34 -1.97
C ILE A 23 1.32 -0.20 -2.02
N VAL A 24 1.61 0.85 -2.79
CA VAL A 24 0.71 2.02 -2.93
C VAL A 24 -0.58 1.66 -3.67
N MET A 25 -0.52 0.75 -4.66
CA MET A 25 -1.70 0.34 -5.42
C MET A 25 -2.50 -0.79 -4.77
N ALA A 26 -1.94 -1.56 -3.84
CA ALA A 26 -2.64 -2.69 -3.22
C ALA A 26 -4.03 -2.35 -2.66
N PRO A 27 -4.24 -1.21 -1.95
CA PRO A 27 -5.56 -0.86 -1.43
C PRO A 27 -6.61 -0.63 -2.52
N SER A 28 -6.24 -0.05 -3.67
CA SER A 28 -7.21 0.24 -4.74
C SER A 28 -7.72 -1.02 -5.43
N ILE A 29 -6.93 -2.10 -5.42
CA ILE A 29 -7.31 -3.40 -5.96
C ILE A 29 -8.29 -4.12 -5.00
N MET A 30 -8.19 -3.87 -3.69
CA MET A 30 -9.02 -4.52 -2.67
C MET A 30 -10.46 -3.99 -2.62
N PHE A 31 -10.73 -2.80 -3.16
CA PHE A 31 -12.04 -2.15 -3.11
C PHE A 31 -12.56 -1.85 -4.52
N PRO A 32 -13.39 -2.74 -5.10
CA PRO A 32 -14.00 -2.49 -6.40
C PRO A 32 -14.99 -1.32 -6.29
N SER A 33 -15.10 -0.53 -7.37
CA SER A 33 -16.12 0.51 -7.44
C SER A 33 -17.53 -0.10 -7.47
N PRO A 34 -18.50 0.49 -6.76
CA PRO A 34 -19.88 0.01 -6.80
C PRO A 34 -20.46 0.21 -8.21
N SER A 35 -21.07 -0.83 -8.77
CA SER A 35 -21.70 -0.81 -10.10
C SER A 35 -23.12 -0.24 -10.09
N ARG A 36 -23.62 0.14 -8.92
CA ARG A 36 -24.99 0.63 -8.71
C ARG A 36 -24.92 1.90 -7.86
N LEU A 37 -25.75 2.88 -8.23
CA LEU A 37 -26.01 4.05 -7.40
C LEU A 37 -26.74 3.59 -6.13
N ILE A 38 -26.13 3.81 -4.96
CA ILE A 38 -26.79 3.65 -3.67
C ILE A 38 -27.35 5.03 -3.30
N ASN A 39 -28.68 5.13 -3.16
CA ASN A 39 -29.36 6.33 -2.67
C ASN A 39 -29.85 6.11 -1.23
N ASN A 40 -30.00 7.19 -0.47
CA ASN A 40 -30.52 7.18 0.91
C ASN A 40 -32.03 6.94 0.96
#